data_AF-A0A558DHC9-F1
#
_entry.id   AF-A0A558DHC9-F1
#
_cell.length_a   1.000
_cell.length_b   1.000
_cell.length_c   1.000
_cell.angle_alpha   90.00
_cell.angle_beta   90.00
_cell.angle_gamma   90.00
#
_symmetry.space_group_name_H-M   'P 1'
#
loop_
_entity.id
_entity.type
_entity.pdbx_description
1 polymer ?
#
loop_
_entity_poly.entity_id
_entity_poly.type
_entity_poly.pdbx_seq_one_letter_code
_entity_poly.pdbx_strand_id
1 'polypeptide(L)' 'MDNPTNDRRCIRCTHYFITHDTALPYGCNALHFKSRNQPWREVLAASGTPCQYFSPKPGTTRATKA' A
#
# COMPACT_ATOMS: atom_id res chain seq x y z
N MET A 1 6.32 -8.38 -22.48
CA MET A 1 7.13 -7.99 -21.30
C MET A 1 6.16 -7.56 -20.21
N ASP A 2 5.38 -8.53 -19.73
CA ASP A 2 4.40 -8.35 -18.67
C ASP A 2 5.19 -8.35 -17.37
N ASN A 3 5.84 -7.22 -17.11
CA ASN A 3 6.55 -6.98 -15.86
C ASN A 3 5.52 -7.25 -14.74
N PRO A 4 5.74 -8.24 -13.87
CA PRO A 4 4.95 -8.38 -12.67
C PRO A 4 5.33 -7.17 -11.82
N THR A 5 4.74 -6.03 -12.13
CA THR A 5 4.74 -4.85 -11.29
C THR A 5 4.30 -5.38 -9.95
N ASN A 6 5.26 -5.47 -9.04
CA ASN A 6 5.11 -5.79 -7.64
C ASN A 6 4.30 -4.65 -7.02
N ASP A 7 3.04 -4.60 -7.45
CA ASP A 7 2.09 -3.55 -7.26
C ASP A 7 1.49 -3.79 -5.89
N ARG A 8 2.33 -3.54 -4.88
CA ARG A 8 1.96 -3.47 -3.47
C ARG A 8 1.17 -2.19 -3.21
N ARG A 9 0.13 -2.00 -4.03
CA ARG A 9 -0.85 -0.93 -3.97
C ARG A 9 -1.43 -0.91 -2.56
N CYS A 10 -1.23 0.18 -1.82
CA CYS A 10 -1.73 0.30 -0.45
C CYS A 10 -3.23 0.03 -0.34
N ILE A 11 -4.02 0.31 -1.38
CA ILE A 11 -5.45 0.01 -1.42
C ILE A 11 -5.78 -1.49 -1.22
N ARG A 12 -4.85 -2.39 -1.61
CA ARG A 12 -4.94 -3.85 -1.41
C ARG A 12 -4.35 -4.30 -0.09
N CYS A 13 -3.73 -3.40 0.67
CA CYS A 13 -3.17 -3.69 2.00
C CYS A 13 -4.27 -3.63 3.06
N THR A 14 -4.26 -4.57 4.00
CA THR A 14 -5.19 -4.60 5.15
C THR A 14 -4.93 -3.44 6.14
N HIS A 15 -3.69 -2.97 6.23
CA HIS A 15 -3.31 -1.89 7.13
C HIS A 15 -3.60 -0.48 6.60
N TYR A 16 -4.06 -0.37 5.35
CA TYR A 16 -4.41 0.92 4.75
C TYR A 16 -5.77 1.40 5.26
N PHE A 17 -5.81 2.63 5.75
CA PHE A 17 -7.04 3.25 6.23
C PHE A 17 -7.11 4.72 5.81
N ILE A 18 -8.32 5.26 5.79
CA ILE A 18 -8.59 6.68 5.50
C ILE A 18 -8.75 7.40 6.84
N THR A 19 -7.92 8.40 7.07
CA THR A 19 -7.80 9.13 8.35
C THR A 19 -8.90 10.18 8.55
N HIS A 20 -9.67 10.50 7.50
CA HIS A 20 -10.64 11.61 7.45
C HIS A 20 -10.04 13.00 7.76
N ASP A 21 -8.72 13.11 7.73
CA ASP A 21 -8.00 14.38 7.85
C ASP A 21 -7.91 15.04 6.47
N THR A 22 -8.33 16.30 6.36
CA THR A 22 -8.29 17.06 5.10
C THR A 22 -6.86 17.32 4.64
N ALA A 23 -5.90 17.39 5.58
CA ALA A 23 -4.50 17.55 5.25
C ALA A 23 -3.90 16.23 4.77
N LEU A 24 -4.14 15.13 5.50
CA LEU A 24 -3.48 13.84 5.34
C LEU A 24 -4.49 12.69 5.23
N PRO A 25 -5.26 12.57 4.13
CA PRO A 25 -6.39 11.63 4.03
C PRO A 25 -5.99 10.14 4.05
N TYR A 26 -4.74 9.81 3.75
CA TYR A 26 -4.27 8.44 3.67
C TYR A 26 -3.44 8.08 4.89
N GLY A 27 -3.65 6.88 5.43
CA GLY A 27 -2.91 6.36 6.59
C GLY A 27 -2.47 4.92 6.41
N CYS A 28 -1.37 4.55 7.05
CA CYS A 28 -0.91 3.17 7.18
C CYS A 28 -0.76 2.80 8.64
N ASN A 29 -1.49 1.78 9.09
CA ASN A 29 -1.48 1.37 10.49
C ASN A 29 -0.19 0.61 10.85
N ALA A 30 0.35 -0.19 9.93
CA ALA A 30 1.58 -0.96 10.17
C ALA A 30 2.82 -0.08 10.37
N LEU A 31 2.85 1.08 9.73
CA LEU A 31 3.96 2.03 9.80
C LEU A 31 3.60 3.28 10.64
N HIS A 32 2.38 3.33 11.20
CA HIS A 32 1.85 4.43 12.02
C HIS A 32 2.06 5.85 11.44
N PHE A 33 1.98 6.00 10.11
CA PHE A 33 2.13 7.29 9.44
C PHE A 33 0.88 7.66 8.64
N LYS A 34 0.77 8.95 8.34
CA LYS A 34 -0.28 9.54 7.52
C LYS A 34 0.37 10.32 6.38
N SER A 35 -0.22 10.28 5.20
CA SER A 35 0.30 10.85 3.97
C SER A 35 -0.76 11.63 3.20
N ARG A 36 -0.33 12.68 2.49
CA ARG A 36 -1.22 13.44 1.58
C ARG A 36 -1.39 12.71 0.27
N ASN A 37 -0.31 12.05 -0.16
CA ASN A 37 -0.25 11.24 -1.36
C ASN A 37 -0.45 9.77 -1.03
N GLN A 38 -0.48 8.93 -2.07
CA GLN A 38 -0.58 7.49 -1.88
C GLN A 38 0.59 6.97 -1.02
N PRO A 39 0.30 6.20 0.05
CA PRO A 39 1.31 5.82 1.03
C PRO A 39 2.42 4.94 0.44
N TRP A 40 2.16 4.17 -0.63
CA TRP A 40 3.20 3.37 -1.28
C TRP A 40 4.31 4.23 -1.92
N ARG A 41 3.96 5.43 -2.40
CA ARG A 41 4.91 6.36 -3.00
C ARG A 41 5.78 6.98 -1.92
N GLU A 42 5.19 7.38 -0.79
CA GLU A 42 5.96 7.90 0.33
C GLU A 42 6.86 6.83 0.95
N VAL A 43 6.39 5.59 1.08
CA VAL A 43 7.22 4.47 1.55
C VAL A 43 8.36 4.18 0.58
N LEU A 44 8.10 4.20 -0.74
CA LEU A 44 9.15 4.02 -1.74
C LEU A 44 10.18 5.16 -1.70
N ALA A 45 9.72 6.41 -1.55
CA ALA A 45 10.60 7.57 -1.47
C ALA A 45 11.44 7.59 -0.18
N ALA A 46 10.85 7.20 0.95
CA ALA A 46 11.53 7.19 2.24
C ALA A 46 12.46 5.98 2.41
N SER A 47 12.04 4.79 1.99
CA SER A 47 12.80 3.55 2.17
C SER A 47 13.69 3.19 0.98
N GLY A 48 13.43 3.76 -0.21
CA GLY A 48 14.04 3.30 -1.46
C GLY A 48 13.59 1.91 -1.92
N THR A 49 12.69 1.25 -1.17
CA THR A 49 12.21 -0.11 -1.46
C THR A 49 10.68 -0.20 -1.32
N PRO A 50 10.02 -1.16 -2.01
CA PRO A 50 8.58 -1.36 -1.86
C PRO A 50 8.22 -1.79 -0.44
N CYS A 51 7.03 -1.36 0.03
CA CYS A 51 6.56 -1.62 1.40
C CYS A 51 6.70 -3.10 1.79
N GLN A 52 7.54 -3.39 2.79
CA GLN A 52 7.78 -4.74 3.29
C GLN A 52 6.67 -5.22 4.23
N TYR A 53 5.99 -4.28 4.90
CA TYR A 53 4.82 -4.53 5.76
C TYR A 53 3.51 -4.66 4.99
N PHE A 54 3.57 -4.84 3.67
CA PHE A 54 2.38 -5.01 2.85
C PHE A 54 1.70 -6.35 3.19
N SER A 55 0.49 -6.27 3.74
CA SER A 55 -0.33 -7.45 4.05
C SER A 55 -1.58 -7.42 3.17
N PRO A 56 -1.70 -8.34 2.18
CA PRO A 56 -2.81 -8.33 1.24
C PRO A 56 -4.15 -8.65 1.93
N LYS A 57 -5.22 -7.97 1.52
CA LYS A 57 -6.59 -8.26 2.00
C LYS A 57 -7.02 -9.67 1.55
N PRO A 58 -7.60 -10.48 2.44
CA PRO A 58 -8.13 -11.80 2.08
C PRO A 58 -9.25 -11.61 1.04
N GLY A 59 -9.11 -12.22 -0.14
CA GLY A 59 -10.11 -12.16 -1.23
C GLY A 59 -9.68 -11.41 -2.50
N THR A 60 -8.50 -10.80 -2.55
CA THR A 60 -7.98 -10.15 -3.78
C THR A 60 -7.00 -10.99 -4.59
N THR A 61 -6.70 -12.21 -4.14
CA THR A 61 -5.89 -13.16 -4.91
C THR A 61 -6.74 -13.73 -6.04
N ARG A 62 -6.73 -13.06 -7.20
CA ARG A 62 -6.88 -13.77 -8.47
C ARG A 62 -5.65 -14.67 -8.58
N ALA A 63 -5.74 -15.86 -8.02
CA ALA A 63 -4.84 -16.96 -8.33
C ALA A 63 -4.99 -17.21 -9.83
N THR A 64 -4.00 -16.80 -10.61
CA THR A 64 -3.85 -17.25 -11.99
C THR A 64 -3.77 -18.77 -11.93
N LYS A 65 -4.84 -19.46 -12.34
CA LYS A 65 -4.81 -20.90 -12.59
C LYS A 65 -3.74 -21.16 -13.67
N ALA A 66 -2.90 -22.16 -13.39
CA ALA A 66 -1.92 -22.73 -14.32
C ALA A 66 -2.58 -23.36 -15.54
#